data_AF-A0A932WXC6-F1
#
_entry.id   AF-A0A932WXC6-F1
#
_cell.length_a   1.000
_cell.length_b   1.000
_cell.length_c   1.000
_cell.angle_alpha   90.00
_cell.angle_beta   90.00
_cell.angle_gamma   90.00
#
_symmetry.space_group_name_H-M   'P 1'
#
loop_
_entity.id
_entity.type
_entity.pdbx_description
1 polymer ?
#
loop_
_entity_poly.entity_id
_entity_poly.type
_entity_poly.pdbx_seq_one_letter_code
_entity_poly.pdbx_strand_id
1 'polypeptide(L)'
;MARQVVFYSLPGCEECERAKEFLEQEGIPFLERSIVCNSQALAELRQLGALTLSTFLVDGEPILGFDRRRLAAALAGVEPSLSDTSPEEETVEHVGHGGI
;
A
#
# COMPACT_ATOMS: atom_id res chain seq x y z
N MET A 1 -17.76 -6.44 11.29
CA MET A 1 -16.72 -7.26 11.97
C MET A 1 -15.42 -6.49 11.89
N ALA A 2 -14.58 -6.52 12.93
CA ALA A 2 -13.29 -5.86 12.88
C ALA A 2 -12.37 -6.63 11.92
N ARG A 3 -11.85 -5.95 10.88
CA ARG A 3 -10.84 -6.52 9.98
C ARG A 3 -9.49 -6.46 10.66
N GLN A 4 -8.72 -7.55 10.61
CA GLN A 4 -7.35 -7.52 11.10
C GLN A 4 -6.45 -6.93 10.01
N VAL A 5 -5.84 -5.79 10.31
CA VAL A 5 -4.91 -5.10 9.42
C VAL A 5 -3.52 -5.22 10.02
N VAL A 6 -2.57 -5.81 9.30
CA VAL A 6 -1.15 -5.80 9.66
C VAL A 6 -0.43 -4.87 8.69
N PHE A 7 0.29 -3.90 9.23
CA PHE A 7 1.09 -2.97 8.45
C PHE A 7 2.57 -3.31 8.65
N TYR A 8 3.22 -3.76 7.59
CA TYR A 8 4.67 -3.93 7.59
C TYR A 8 5.30 -2.56 7.35
N SER A 9 6.25 -2.14 8.19
CA SER A 9 6.89 -0.84 8.07
C SER A 9 8.41 -0.94 8.20
N LEU A 10 9.09 0.09 7.71
CA LEU A 10 10.52 0.29 7.93
C LEU A 10 10.74 1.67 8.57
N PRO A 11 11.49 1.78 9.69
CA PRO A 11 11.87 3.06 10.23
C PRO A 11 12.71 3.85 9.21
N GLY A 12 12.40 5.13 9.05
CA GLY A 12 13.10 6.02 8.11
C GLY A 12 12.64 5.90 6.65
N CYS A 13 11.46 5.32 6.40
CA CYS A 13 10.85 5.26 5.07
C CYS A 13 9.67 6.23 4.99
N GLU A 14 9.79 7.28 4.16
CA GLU A 14 8.76 8.31 4.00
C GLU A 14 7.42 7.73 3.52
N GLU A 15 7.44 6.73 2.64
CA GLU A 15 6.22 6.05 2.17
C GLU A 15 5.53 5.27 3.29
N CYS A 16 6.29 4.64 4.19
CA CYS A 16 5.72 3.96 5.34
C CYS A 16 5.06 4.95 6.31
N GLU A 17 5.66 6.14 6.51
CA GLU A 17 5.09 7.19 7.35
C GLU A 17 3.75 7.69 6.77
N ARG A 18 3.71 7.99 5.47
CA ARG A 18 2.46 8.41 4.79
C ARG A 18 1.37 7.34 4.86
N ALA A 19 1.73 6.08 4.66
CA ALA A 19 0.81 4.95 4.78
C ALA A 19 0.22 4.83 6.19
N LYS A 20 1.07 4.99 7.21
CA LYS A 20 0.67 4.98 8.61
C LYS A 20 -0.27 6.12 8.94
N GLU A 21 0.09 7.35 8.56
CA GLU A 21 -0.74 8.53 8.76
C GLU A 21 -2.12 8.37 8.13
N PHE A 22 -2.21 7.79 6.93
CA PHE A 22 -3.49 7.51 6.28
C PHE A 22 -4.38 6.58 7.13
N LEU A 23 -3.82 5.47 7.63
CA LEU A 23 -4.56 4.55 8.49
C LEU A 23 -5.01 5.20 9.81
N GLU A 24 -4.15 6.03 10.42
CA GLU A 24 -4.46 6.76 11.64
C GLU A 24 -5.53 7.83 11.43
N GLN A 25 -5.48 8.58 10.31
CA GLN A 25 -6.47 9.59 9.94
C GLN A 25 -7.85 8.98 9.69
N GLU A 26 -7.91 7.83 9.03
CA GLU A 26 -9.14 7.10 8.77
C GLU A 26 -9.65 6.35 10.03
N GLY A 27 -8.91 6.39 11.15
CA GLY A 27 -9.29 5.72 12.39
C GLY A 27 -9.31 4.20 12.27
N ILE A 28 -8.49 3.64 11.37
CA ILE A 28 -8.45 2.21 11.08
C ILE A 28 -7.51 1.56 12.10
N PRO A 29 -7.97 0.58 12.88
CA PRO A 29 -7.08 -0.16 13.77
C PRO A 29 -6.15 -1.07 12.96
N PHE A 30 -4.84 -0.91 13.14
CA PHE A 30 -3.82 -1.75 12.51
C PHE A 30 -2.74 -2.18 13.49
N LEU A 31 -2.06 -3.27 13.16
CA LEU A 31 -0.91 -3.79 13.86
C LEU A 31 0.36 -3.44 13.10
N GLU A 32 1.11 -2.46 13.61
CA GLU A 32 2.41 -2.11 13.04
C GLU A 32 3.47 -3.19 13.34
N ARG A 33 4.15 -3.66 12.29
CA ARG A 33 5.24 -4.64 12.35
C ARG A 33 6.46 -4.11 11.60
N SER A 34 7.41 -3.56 12.36
CA SER A 34 8.69 -3.15 11.78
C SER A 34 9.52 -4.35 11.36
N ILE A 35 9.90 -4.42 10.09
CA ILE A 35 10.72 -5.54 9.56
C ILE A 35 12.18 -5.49 10.02
N VAL A 36 12.65 -4.33 10.51
CA VAL A 36 14.03 -4.16 11.01
C VAL A 36 14.18 -4.74 12.42
N CYS A 37 13.18 -4.53 13.27
CA CYS A 37 13.18 -5.03 14.64
C CYS A 37 12.57 -6.44 14.77
N ASN A 38 11.90 -6.94 13.73
CA ASN A 38 11.18 -8.20 13.79
C ASN A 38 11.50 -9.10 12.61
N SER A 39 12.42 -10.04 12.82
CA SER A 39 12.84 -11.03 11.82
C SER A 39 11.68 -11.88 11.29
N GLN A 40 10.64 -12.12 12.09
CA GLN A 40 9.44 -12.82 11.64
C GLN A 40 8.65 -11.95 10.65
N ALA A 41 8.52 -10.65 10.90
CA ALA A 41 7.84 -9.74 9.98
C ALA A 41 8.55 -9.69 8.61
N LEU A 42 9.88 -9.70 8.62
CA LEU A 42 10.69 -9.80 7.39
C LEU A 42 10.48 -11.13 6.65
N ALA A 43 10.40 -12.25 7.37
CA ALA A 43 10.15 -13.56 6.78
C ALA A 43 8.75 -13.66 6.15
N GLU A 44 7.72 -13.13 6.83
CA GLU A 44 6.36 -13.04 6.28
C GLU A 44 6.34 -12.18 5.02
N LEU A 45 6.94 -10.98 5.06
CA LEU A 45 7.02 -10.09 3.90
C LEU A 45 7.65 -10.79 2.68
N ARG A 46 8.73 -11.55 2.90
CA ARG A 46 9.39 -12.36 1.85
C ARG A 46 8.51 -13.49 1.33
N GLN A 47 7.77 -14.17 2.21
CA GLN A 47 6.85 -15.24 1.81
C GLN A 47 5.69 -14.70 0.96
N LEU A 48 5.24 -13.47 1.24
CA LEU A 48 4.24 -12.78 0.44
C LEU A 48 4.76 -12.35 -0.95
N GLY A 49 6.06 -12.51 -1.23
CA GLY A 49 6.69 -12.01 -2.45
C GLY A 49 6.76 -10.49 -2.53
N ALA A 50 6.53 -9.82 -1.40
CA ALA A 50 6.51 -8.37 -1.32
C ALA A 50 7.93 -7.82 -1.29
N LEU A 51 8.25 -6.97 -2.27
CA LEU A 51 9.50 -6.20 -2.31
C LEU A 51 9.33 -4.78 -1.79
N THR A 52 8.08 -4.36 -1.55
CA THR A 52 7.71 -3.00 -1.12
C THR A 52 7.48 -2.98 0.39
N LEU A 53 8.01 -1.95 1.03
CA LEU A 53 7.95 -1.79 2.49
C LEU A 53 6.54 -1.43 2.96
N SER A 54 5.78 -0.70 2.14
CA SER A 54 4.38 -0.33 2.35
C SER A 54 3.41 -1.47 2.04
N THR A 55 3.68 -2.67 2.59
CA THR A 55 2.82 -3.84 2.41
C THR A 55 1.84 -3.97 3.57
N PHE A 56 0.59 -4.28 3.25
CA PHE A 56 -0.48 -4.49 4.22
C PHE A 56 -1.01 -5.92 4.09
N LEU A 57 -1.41 -6.51 5.21
CA LEU A 57 -2.14 -7.78 5.24
C LEU A 57 -3.52 -7.51 5.83
N VAL A 58 -4.56 -7.59 4.99
CA VAL A 58 -5.95 -7.35 5.38
C VAL A 58 -6.69 -8.66 5.34
N ASP A 59 -7.09 -9.18 6.49
CA ASP A 59 -7.80 -10.48 6.60
C ASP A 59 -7.06 -11.67 5.95
N GLY A 60 -5.73 -11.58 5.85
CA GLY A 60 -4.90 -12.58 5.18
C GLY A 60 -4.65 -12.32 3.70
N GLU A 61 -5.24 -11.27 3.12
CA GLU A 61 -4.96 -10.84 1.75
C GLU A 61 -3.84 -9.78 1.72
N PRO A 62 -2.72 -10.04 1.02
CA PRO A 62 -1.62 -9.10 0.92
C PRO A 62 -1.91 -8.00 -0.11
N ILE A 63 -1.76 -6.75 0.33
CA ILE A 63 -1.81 -5.55 -0.50
C ILE A 63 -0.38 -5.03 -0.60
N LEU A 64 0.19 -5.14 -1.80
CA LEU A 64 1.57 -4.76 -2.07
C LEU A 64 1.65 -3.28 -2.44
N GLY A 65 2.45 -2.52 -1.68
CA GLY A 65 2.64 -1.09 -1.90
C GLY A 65 1.50 -0.21 -1.37
N PHE A 66 1.79 1.08 -1.25
CA PHE A 66 0.81 2.07 -0.79
C PHE A 66 -0.07 2.55 -1.95
N ASP A 67 -1.22 1.91 -2.11
CA ASP A 67 -2.25 2.31 -3.06
C ASP A 67 -3.54 2.64 -2.29
N ARG A 68 -3.81 3.94 -2.11
CA ARG A 68 -4.92 4.45 -1.28
C ARG A 68 -6.26 3.86 -1.71
N ARG A 69 -6.49 3.72 -3.02
CA ARG A 69 -7.76 3.21 -3.56
C ARG A 69 -7.90 1.71 -3.30
N ARG A 70 -6.84 0.93 -3.52
CA ARG A 70 -6.82 -0.51 -3.19
C ARG A 70 -6.98 -0.76 -1.70
N LEU A 71 -6.27 0.00 -0.87
CA LEU A 71 -6.30 -0.12 0.58
C LEU A 71 -7.70 0.23 1.12
N ALA A 72 -8.28 1.35 0.69
CA ALA A 72 -9.65 1.74 1.05
C ALA A 72 -10.69 0.68 0.64
N ALA A 73 -10.57 0.13 -0.59
CA ALA A 73 -11.45 -0.91 -1.08
C ALA A 73 -11.35 -2.21 -0.27
N ALA A 74 -10.14 -2.65 0.08
CA ALA A 74 -9.92 -3.83 0.92
C ALA A 74 -10.46 -3.65 2.34
N LEU A 75 -10.40 -2.42 2.85
CA LEU A 75 -10.92 -2.05 4.17
C LEU A 75 -12.44 -1.80 4.15
N ALA A 76 -13.07 -1.81 2.96
CA ALA A 76 -14.51 -1.75 2.61
C ALA A 76 -15.39 -0.87 3.52
N GLY A 77 -14.86 0.25 3.97
CA GLY A 77 -15.54 1.23 4.82
C GLY A 77 -14.92 2.62 4.78
N VAL A 78 -13.89 2.80 3.94
CA VAL A 78 -13.26 4.09 3.67
C VAL A 78 -13.73 4.49 2.29
N GLU A 79 -14.60 5.50 2.20
CA GLU A 79 -14.85 6.18 0.94
C GLU A 79 -13.54 6.90 0.58
N PRO A 80 -12.80 6.48 -0.47
CA PRO A 80 -11.60 7.20 -0.86
C PRO A 80 -12.08 8.60 -1.29
N SER A 81 -11.87 9.61 -0.44
CA SER A 81 -12.20 11.00 -0.77
C SER A 81 -11.58 11.33 -2.12
N LEU A 82 -12.46 11.54 -3.11
CA LEU A 82 -12.22 11.57 -4.56
C LEU A 82 -11.42 12.80 -5.02
N SER A 83 -10.27 13.10 -4.40
CA SER A 83 -9.43 14.25 -4.77
C SER A 83 -8.02 13.89 -5.24
N ASP A 84 -7.64 12.61 -5.24
CA ASP A 84 -6.35 12.14 -5.74
C ASP A 84 -6.51 11.31 -7.03
N THR A 85 -7.18 11.89 -8.02
CA THR A 85 -7.04 11.45 -9.41
C THR A 85 -5.71 11.95 -9.93
N SER A 86 -4.63 11.23 -9.64
CA SER A 86 -3.45 11.24 -10.50
C SER A 86 -3.55 10.01 -11.42
N PRO A 87 -3.88 10.18 -12.72
CA PRO A 87 -3.89 9.08 -13.66
C PRO A 87 -2.44 8.69 -13.95
N GLU A 88 -1.94 7.63 -13.31
CA GLU A 88 -0.80 6.91 -13.86
C GLU A 88 -1.34 5.89 -14.88
N GLU A 89 -1.09 6.24 -16.15
CA GLU A 89 -1.08 5.42 -17.36
C GLU A 89 -2.38 4.77 -17.87
N GLU A 90 -2.92 5.37 -18.95
CA GLU A 90 -3.52 4.61 -20.05
C GLU A 90 -3.22 5.29 -21.40
N THR A 91 -2.24 4.70 -22.12
CA THR A 91 -2.16 4.51 -23.58
C THR A 91 -2.27 5.72 -24.53
N VAL A 92 -1.19 6.00 -25.28
CA VAL A 92 -1.19 5.94 -26.77
C VAL A 92 0.21 5.58 -27.30
N GLU A 93 0.38 4.33 -27.74
CA GLU A 93 1.32 4.03 -28.82
C GLU A 93 0.81 4.65 -30.14
N HIS A 94 1.64 5.43 -30.85
CA HIS A 94 1.75 5.30 -32.30
C HIS A 94 3.03 5.94 -32.86
N VAL A 95 3.75 5.10 -33.59
CA VAL A 95 4.91 5.33 -34.48
C VAL A 95 4.62 6.35 -35.58
N GLY A 96 5.66 7.07 -36.05
CA GLY A 96 5.63 7.77 -37.33
C GLY A 96 6.90 8.53 -37.71
N HIS A 97 7.74 7.91 -38.54
CA HIS A 97 8.97 8.41 -39.17
C HIS A 97 8.83 9.75 -39.94
N GLY A 98 9.88 10.59 -39.86
CA GLY A 98 10.70 11.03 -41.01
C GLY A 98 10.13 12.01 -42.07
N GLY A 99 10.82 13.14 -42.21
CA GLY A 99 11.20 13.69 -43.52
C GLY A 99 10.48 14.96 -44.00
N ILE A 100 11.24 16.06 -44.06
CA ILE A 100 11.40 16.94 -45.24
C ILE A 100 12.81 17.55 -45.19
#